data_AF-A0A954EGN8-F1
#
_entry.id   AF-A0A954EGN8-F1
#
_cell.length_a   1.000
_cell.length_b   1.000
_cell.length_c   1.000
_cell.angle_alpha   90.00
_cell.angle_beta   90.00
_cell.angle_gamma   90.00
#
_symmetry.space_group_name_H-M   'P 1'
#
loop_
_entity.id
_entity.type
_entity.pdbx_description
1 polymer ?
#
loop_
_entity_poly.entity_id
_entity_poly.type
_entity_poly.pdbx_seq_one_letter_code
_entity_poly.pdbx_strand_id
1 'polypeptide(L)'
;MSTSNNSVLARLSLEGLSIGDAFGQQFFYPGVLETASPDRMPVPPWEYTDDTEMAIALTQTLEEYQEINQDVLAQKFAERFLINPHRGYGAGARELLISIARGADWKSESHGMFGGSGSYGN
;
A
#
# COMPACT_ATOMS: atom_id res chain seq x y z
N MET A 1 28.68 6.56 4.24
CA MET A 1 28.57 5.23 4.90
C MET A 1 27.25 5.01 5.66
N SER A 2 26.39 6.03 5.87
CA SER A 2 25.11 5.87 6.61
C SER A 2 23.94 5.32 5.77
N THR A 3 23.96 5.48 4.44
CA THR A 3 22.86 5.10 3.53
C THR A 3 22.62 3.58 3.44
N SER A 4 23.62 2.75 3.71
CA SER A 4 23.50 1.29 3.61
C SER A 4 22.64 0.67 4.71
N ASN A 5 22.58 1.26 5.90
CA ASN A 5 21.81 0.67 7.01
C ASN A 5 20.32 1.00 6.88
N ASN A 6 20.00 2.24 6.45
CA ASN A 6 18.60 2.68 6.31
C ASN A 6 17.86 1.93 5.20
N SER A 7 18.50 1.64 4.07
CA SER A 7 17.89 0.82 3.00
C SER A 7 17.63 -0.61 3.46
N VAL A 8 18.55 -1.21 4.21
CA VAL A 8 18.34 -2.55 4.80
C VAL A 8 17.17 -2.54 5.78
N LEU A 9 17.09 -1.54 6.66
CA LEU A 9 15.99 -1.40 7.61
C LEU A 9 14.65 -1.13 6.91
N ALA A 10 14.63 -0.34 5.84
CA ALA A 10 13.42 -0.08 5.05
C ALA A 10 12.90 -1.37 4.40
N ARG A 11 13.79 -2.17 3.81
CA ARG A 11 13.43 -3.49 3.23
C ARG A 11 12.93 -4.46 4.30
N LEU A 12 13.59 -4.51 5.45
CA LEU A 12 13.17 -5.36 6.57
C LEU A 12 11.78 -4.95 7.10
N SER A 13 11.53 -3.64 7.19
CA SER A 13 10.21 -3.13 7.57
C SER A 13 9.14 -3.47 6.53
N LEU A 14 9.47 -3.39 5.23
CA LEU A 14 8.56 -3.79 4.15
C LEU A 14 8.27 -5.30 4.18
N GLU A 15 9.28 -6.13 4.44
CA GLU A 15 9.10 -7.57 4.59
C GLU A 15 8.15 -7.89 5.76
N GLY A 16 8.39 -7.28 6.94
CA GLY A 16 7.51 -7.43 8.10
C GLY A 16 6.08 -6.95 7.83
N LEU A 17 5.91 -5.81 7.16
CA LEU A 17 4.60 -5.31 6.74
C LEU A 17 3.90 -6.32 5.82
N SER A 18 4.61 -6.86 4.82
CA SER A 18 4.02 -7.80 3.86
C SER A 18 3.52 -9.09 4.49
N ILE A 19 4.21 -9.58 5.52
CA ILE A 19 3.79 -10.74 6.29
C ILE A 19 2.53 -10.41 7.10
N GLY A 20 2.52 -9.28 7.81
CA GLY A 20 1.41 -8.84 8.63
C GLY A 20 0.14 -8.56 7.82
N ASP A 21 0.30 -7.91 6.67
CA ASP A 21 -0.75 -7.63 5.69
C ASP A 21 -1.34 -8.95 5.13
N ALA A 22 -0.51 -9.79 4.50
CA ALA A 22 -0.98 -11.01 3.86
C ALA A 22 -1.66 -11.96 4.86
N PHE A 23 -1.11 -12.09 6.08
CA PHE A 23 -1.71 -12.87 7.15
C PHE A 23 -2.98 -12.22 7.71
N GLY A 24 -2.95 -10.91 7.98
CA GLY A 24 -4.09 -10.16 8.52
C GLY A 24 -5.31 -10.18 7.60
N GLN A 25 -5.09 -10.08 6.30
CA GLN A 25 -6.13 -10.18 5.27
C GLN A 25 -6.93 -11.49 5.37
N GLN A 26 -6.31 -12.58 5.83
CA GLN A 26 -7.00 -13.86 5.95
C GLN A 26 -8.20 -13.80 6.92
N PHE A 27 -8.17 -12.90 7.89
CA PHE A 27 -9.21 -12.78 8.92
C PHE A 27 -10.44 -11.98 8.46
N PHE A 28 -10.41 -11.41 7.25
CA PHE A 28 -11.60 -10.83 6.61
C PHE A 28 -12.43 -11.88 5.85
N TYR A 29 -11.90 -13.10 5.67
CA TYR A 29 -12.68 -14.21 5.10
C TYR A 29 -13.57 -14.87 6.16
N PRO A 30 -14.85 -15.16 5.84
CA PRO A 30 -15.75 -15.82 6.78
C PRO A 30 -15.22 -17.16 7.28
N GLY A 31 -15.34 -17.43 8.58
CA GLY A 31 -14.96 -18.72 9.19
C GLY A 31 -13.50 -18.81 9.61
N VAL A 32 -12.63 -17.88 9.19
CA VAL A 32 -11.20 -17.90 9.56
C VAL A 32 -11.02 -17.51 11.02
N LEU A 33 -11.67 -16.43 11.47
CA LEU A 33 -11.60 -15.97 12.87
C LEU A 33 -12.05 -17.05 13.87
N GLU A 34 -13.05 -17.85 13.50
CA GLU A 34 -13.63 -18.88 14.35
C GLU A 34 -12.78 -20.15 14.44
N THR A 35 -11.93 -20.38 13.44
CA THR A 35 -11.14 -21.62 13.34
C THR A 35 -9.64 -21.41 13.56
N ALA A 36 -9.17 -20.17 13.47
CA ALA A 36 -7.77 -19.84 13.62
C ALA A 36 -7.30 -20.01 15.07
N SER A 37 -6.13 -20.63 15.22
CA SER A 37 -5.40 -20.74 16.48
C SER A 37 -3.90 -20.75 16.19
N PRO A 38 -3.03 -20.62 17.22
CA PRO A 38 -1.59 -20.78 17.03
C PRO A 38 -1.19 -22.11 16.36
N ASP A 39 -1.97 -23.18 16.57
CA ASP A 39 -1.74 -24.50 15.99
C ASP A 39 -2.48 -24.73 14.65
N ARG A 40 -3.34 -23.78 14.26
CA ARG A 40 -4.18 -23.86 13.05
C ARG A 40 -4.23 -22.51 12.36
N MET A 41 -3.19 -22.20 11.60
CA MET A 41 -3.12 -21.00 10.78
C MET A 41 -4.01 -21.10 9.53
N PRO A 42 -4.42 -19.96 8.94
CA PRO A 42 -5.05 -19.95 7.63
C PRO A 42 -4.21 -20.65 6.57
N VAL A 43 -4.85 -21.32 5.61
CA VAL A 43 -4.15 -22.12 4.59
C VAL A 43 -3.44 -21.20 3.60
N PRO A 44 -2.13 -21.39 3.32
CA PRO A 44 -1.41 -20.63 2.29
C PRO A 44 -1.81 -21.07 0.86
N PRO A 45 -1.54 -20.26 -0.19
CA PRO A 45 -0.79 -19.00 -0.16
C PRO A 45 -1.61 -17.83 0.39
N TRP A 46 -0.93 -16.92 1.10
CA TRP A 46 -1.50 -15.64 1.53
C TRP A 46 -1.05 -14.56 0.56
N GLU A 47 -2.01 -13.91 -0.10
CA GLU A 47 -1.72 -12.75 -0.92
C GLU A 47 -1.72 -11.48 -0.06
N TYR A 48 -0.81 -10.57 -0.37
CA TYR A 48 -0.78 -9.24 0.22
C TYR A 48 -1.83 -8.31 -0.44
N THR A 49 -2.13 -7.19 0.21
CA THR A 49 -3.16 -6.22 -0.21
C THR A 49 -2.58 -4.89 -0.70
N ASP A 50 -3.42 -3.87 -0.85
CA ASP A 50 -2.99 -2.54 -1.23
C ASP A 50 -2.03 -1.91 -0.22
N ASP A 51 -2.06 -2.31 1.06
CA ASP A 51 -1.11 -1.89 2.08
C ASP A 51 0.35 -2.16 1.64
N THR A 52 0.64 -3.42 1.29
CA THR A 52 1.98 -3.80 0.79
C THR A 52 2.25 -3.21 -0.58
N GLU A 53 1.26 -3.17 -1.48
CA GLU A 53 1.45 -2.65 -2.84
C GLU A 53 1.87 -1.17 -2.83
N MET A 54 1.27 -0.36 -1.95
CA MET A 54 1.61 1.04 -1.73
C MET A 54 2.95 1.18 -1.01
N ALA A 55 3.21 0.37 0.01
CA ALA A 55 4.50 0.39 0.70
C ALA A 55 5.68 0.08 -0.23
N ILE A 56 5.51 -0.81 -1.22
CA ILE A 56 6.54 -1.07 -2.25
C ILE A 56 6.87 0.22 -3.02
N ALA A 57 5.87 0.99 -3.47
CA ALA A 57 6.11 2.27 -4.15
C ALA A 57 6.86 3.27 -3.26
N LEU A 58 6.52 3.32 -1.97
CA LEU A 58 7.19 4.18 -0.99
C LEU A 58 8.66 3.77 -0.82
N THR A 59 8.94 2.48 -0.59
CA THR A 59 10.32 1.98 -0.44
C THR A 59 11.12 2.20 -1.71
N GLN A 60 10.56 1.93 -2.90
CA GLN A 60 11.23 2.19 -4.18
C GLN A 60 11.58 3.67 -4.35
N THR A 61 10.70 4.58 -3.94
CA THR A 61 10.95 6.03 -4.00
C THR A 61 12.10 6.42 -3.08
N LEU A 62 12.10 5.94 -1.84
CA LEU A 62 13.19 6.18 -0.90
C LEU A 62 14.54 5.66 -1.42
N GLU A 63 14.56 4.48 -2.05
CA GLU A 63 15.79 3.91 -2.58
C GLU A 63 16.31 4.69 -3.79
N GLU A 64 15.43 5.10 -4.70
CA GLU A 64 15.80 5.80 -5.91
C GLU A 64 16.20 7.26 -5.65
N TYR A 65 15.48 7.96 -4.78
CA TYR A 65 15.64 9.40 -4.57
C TYR A 65 16.32 9.77 -3.26
N GLN A 66 16.52 8.81 -2.34
CA GLN A 66 17.05 9.04 -0.98
C GLN A 66 16.20 10.00 -0.13
N GLU A 67 14.99 10.33 -0.59
CA GLU A 67 13.97 11.15 0.07
C GLU A 67 12.58 10.80 -0.47
N ILE A 68 11.53 11.30 0.17
CA ILE A 68 10.17 11.20 -0.38
C ILE A 68 9.93 12.40 -1.30
N ASN A 69 10.14 12.20 -2.59
CA ASN A 69 9.58 13.08 -3.60
C ASN A 69 8.10 12.74 -3.79
N GLN A 70 7.21 13.59 -3.29
CA GLN A 70 5.76 13.33 -3.27
C GLN A 70 5.14 13.25 -4.67
N ASP A 71 5.62 14.06 -5.62
CA ASP A 71 5.10 14.06 -6.98
C ASP A 71 5.47 12.75 -7.70
N VAL A 72 6.70 12.25 -7.50
CA VAL A 72 7.11 10.93 -8.00
C VAL A 72 6.36 9.81 -7.30
N LEU A 73 6.21 9.88 -5.98
CA LEU A 73 5.51 8.85 -5.21
C LEU A 73 4.04 8.72 -5.65
N ALA A 74 3.35 9.84 -5.86
CA ALA A 74 1.97 9.84 -6.34
C ALA A 74 1.83 9.12 -7.69
N GLN A 75 2.77 9.35 -8.62
CA GLN A 75 2.79 8.65 -9.90
C GLN A 75 3.08 7.16 -9.73
N LYS A 76 4.07 6.78 -8.91
CA LYS A 76 4.36 5.35 -8.64
C LYS A 76 3.17 4.63 -7.99
N PHE A 77 2.41 5.28 -7.11
CA PHE A 77 1.18 4.71 -6.58
C PHE A 77 0.17 4.41 -7.70
N ALA A 78 -0.04 5.37 -8.59
CA ALA A 78 -0.97 5.22 -9.71
C ALA A 78 -0.52 4.11 -10.69
N GLU A 79 0.77 4.06 -11.04
CA GLU A 79 1.35 3.01 -11.88
C GLU A 79 1.18 1.61 -11.29
N ARG A 80 1.52 1.44 -10.00
CA ARG A 80 1.36 0.15 -9.31
C ARG A 80 -0.11 -0.27 -9.22
N PHE A 81 -1.00 0.67 -8.92
CA PHE A 81 -2.44 0.43 -8.93
C PHE A 81 -2.93 -0.05 -10.30
N LEU A 82 -2.46 0.54 -11.40
CA LEU A 82 -2.85 0.09 -12.74
C LEU A 82 -2.37 -1.34 -13.06
N ILE A 83 -1.21 -1.74 -12.52
CA ILE A 83 -0.68 -3.11 -12.67
C ILE A 83 -1.48 -4.09 -11.82
N ASN A 84 -1.81 -3.72 -10.57
CA ASN A 84 -2.44 -4.60 -9.59
C ASN A 84 -3.74 -3.99 -8.98
N PRO A 85 -4.78 -3.71 -9.78
CA PRO A 85 -5.94 -2.92 -9.32
C PRO A 85 -6.86 -3.67 -8.33
N HIS A 86 -6.68 -4.98 -8.19
CA HIS A 86 -7.52 -5.87 -7.39
C HIS A 86 -6.92 -6.21 -6.03
N ARG A 87 -6.03 -5.36 -5.49
CA ARG A 87 -5.33 -5.60 -4.22
C ARG A 87 -6.11 -5.21 -2.97
N GLY A 88 -7.29 -4.62 -3.07
CA GLY A 88 -8.11 -4.28 -1.89
C GLY A 88 -8.38 -2.79 -1.70
N TYR A 89 -7.81 -1.94 -2.55
CA TYR A 89 -7.95 -0.49 -2.51
C TYR A 89 -9.38 -0.01 -2.21
N GLY A 90 -9.49 0.85 -1.19
CA GLY A 90 -10.73 1.56 -0.87
C GLY A 90 -11.24 2.40 -2.06
N ALA A 91 -12.56 2.58 -2.17
CA ALA A 91 -13.19 3.22 -3.33
C ALA A 91 -12.60 4.61 -3.65
N GLY A 92 -12.41 5.45 -2.63
CA GLY A 92 -11.80 6.77 -2.81
C GLY A 92 -10.34 6.69 -3.29
N ALA A 93 -9.54 5.77 -2.74
CA ALA A 93 -8.16 5.58 -3.18
C ALA A 93 -8.12 5.15 -4.66
N ARG A 94 -9.00 4.23 -5.08
CA ARG A 94 -9.12 3.82 -6.49
C ARG A 94 -9.43 5.01 -7.41
N GLU A 95 -10.41 5.83 -7.03
CA GLU A 95 -10.79 7.02 -7.80
C GLU A 95 -9.63 8.00 -7.95
N LEU A 96 -8.94 8.30 -6.85
CA LEU A 96 -7.77 9.18 -6.85
C LEU A 96 -6.65 8.64 -7.74
N LEU A 97 -6.28 7.36 -7.60
CA LEU A 97 -5.19 6.75 -8.36
C LEU A 97 -5.49 6.68 -9.86
N ILE A 98 -6.75 6.46 -10.25
CA ILE A 98 -7.19 6.57 -11.64
C ILE A 98 -7.05 8.00 -12.16
N SER A 99 -7.39 9.01 -11.34
CA SER A 99 -7.28 10.43 -11.71
C SER A 99 -5.82 10.82 -11.94
N ILE A 100 -4.92 10.44 -11.02
CA ILE A 100 -3.48 10.68 -11.12
C ILE A 100 -2.91 10.00 -12.37
N ALA A 101 -3.28 8.74 -12.63
CA ALA A 101 -2.86 8.01 -13.83
C ALA A 101 -3.29 8.69 -15.15
N ARG A 102 -4.35 9.50 -15.13
CA ARG A 102 -4.82 10.30 -16.27
C ARG A 102 -4.15 11.66 -16.38
N GLY A 103 -3.20 11.97 -15.50
CA GLY A 103 -2.44 13.21 -15.49
C GLY A 103 -3.06 14.32 -14.62
N ALA A 104 -4.00 13.99 -13.74
CA ALA A 104 -4.52 14.97 -12.78
C ALA A 104 -3.46 15.34 -11.72
N ASP A 105 -3.55 16.56 -11.20
CA ASP A 105 -2.69 17.01 -10.10
C ASP A 105 -3.13 16.35 -8.77
N TRP A 106 -2.29 15.47 -8.25
CA TRP A 106 -2.60 14.70 -7.04
C TRP A 106 -2.88 15.59 -5.83
N LYS A 107 -2.28 16.79 -5.74
CA LYS A 107 -2.52 17.72 -4.62
C LYS A 107 -3.95 18.22 -4.67
N SER A 108 -4.37 18.74 -5.81
CA SER A 108 -5.74 19.24 -5.99
C SER A 108 -6.78 18.11 -5.80
N GLU A 109 -6.53 16.94 -6.40
CA GLU A 109 -7.45 15.80 -6.33
C GLU A 109 -7.60 15.26 -4.90
N SER A 110 -6.49 15.05 -4.18
CA SER A 110 -6.53 14.50 -2.82
C SER A 110 -7.24 15.42 -1.82
N HIS A 111 -7.06 16.75 -1.94
CA HIS A 111 -7.80 17.72 -1.14
C HIS A 111 -9.29 17.79 -1.53
N GLY A 112 -9.61 17.63 -2.81
CA GLY A 112 -10.98 17.68 -3.32
C GLY A 112 -11.85 16.49 -2.88
N MET A 113 -11.25 15.39 -2.46
CA MET A 113 -11.98 14.21 -1.99
C MET A 113 -12.88 14.51 -0.79
N PHE A 114 -13.98 13.77 -0.69
CA PHE A 114 -14.95 13.85 0.42
C PHE A 114 -15.51 15.26 0.65
N GLY A 115 -15.75 16.02 -0.43
CA GLY A 115 -16.30 17.37 -0.34
C GLY A 115 -15.30 18.40 0.19
N GLY A 116 -14.00 18.16 0.00
CA GLY A 116 -12.94 19.08 0.40
C GLY A 116 -12.28 18.77 1.74
N SER A 117 -12.77 17.77 2.48
CA SER A 117 -12.21 17.38 3.79
C SER A 117 -11.03 16.42 3.69
N GLY A 118 -10.83 15.78 2.52
CA GLY A 118 -9.91 14.67 2.37
C GLY A 118 -10.40 13.38 3.04
N SER A 119 -9.65 12.30 2.84
CA SER A 119 -9.94 10.99 3.44
C SER A 119 -9.53 10.93 4.91
N TYR A 120 -10.33 10.25 5.73
CA TYR A 120 -9.96 9.82 7.10
C TYR A 120 -9.60 8.33 7.18
N GLY A 121 -9.30 7.72 6.03
CA GLY A 121 -8.74 6.37 5.98
C GLY A 121 -7.40 6.28 6.73
N ASN A 122 -7.00 5.05 7.03
CA ASN A 122 -5.75 4.71 7.68
C ASN A 122 -4.53 4.83 6.75
#